data_AF-A0A174KDL5-F1
#
_entry.id   AF-A0A174KDL5-F1
#
_cell.length_a   1.000
_cell.length_b   1.000
_cell.length_c   1.000
_cell.angle_alpha   90.00
_cell.angle_beta   90.00
_cell.angle_gamma   90.00
#
_symmetry.space_group_name_H-M   'P 1'
#
loop_
_entity.id
_entity.type
_entity.pdbx_description
1 polymer ?
#
loop_
_entity_poly.entity_id
_entity_poly.type
_entity_poly.pdbx_seq_one_letter_code
_entity_poly.pdbx_strand_id
1 'polypeptide(L)'
;MPNHIHLLLVLMTAGASPRPTEGAHFGIPDVMRVFKSQTTRRWNQYRGTQGRPLWQASYHDHIIRDENDLLNHWSYIEHNPARWAEDEYHV
;
A
#
# COMPACT_ATOMS: atom_id res chain seq x y z
N MET A 1 7.12 -4.63 8.11
CA MET A 1 7.14 -4.95 9.56
C MET A 1 6.11 -6.04 9.82
N PRO A 2 6.11 -6.72 10.98
CA PRO A 2 5.16 -7.81 11.24
C PRO A 2 3.68 -7.41 11.16
N ASN A 3 3.33 -6.15 11.46
CA ASN A 3 1.94 -5.67 11.52
C ASN A 3 1.54 -4.72 10.36
N HIS A 4 2.49 -4.18 9.60
CA HIS A 4 2.21 -3.26 8.49
C HIS A 4 3.29 -3.30 7.39
N ILE A 5 2.94 -2.70 6.24
CA ILE A 5 3.81 -2.59 5.07
C ILE A 5 3.88 -1.13 4.62
N HIS A 6 5.02 -0.75 4.06
CA HIS A 6 5.19 0.47 3.28
C HIS A 6 5.36 0.12 1.81
N LEU A 7 4.76 0.91 0.92
CA LEU A 7 4.85 0.74 -0.51
C LEU A 7 5.34 2.06 -1.13
N LEU A 8 6.37 1.99 -1.96
CA LEU A 8 6.81 3.08 -2.81
C LEU A 8 6.30 2.80 -4.23
N LEU A 9 5.40 3.65 -4.73
CA LEU A 9 4.68 3.41 -5.98
C LEU A 9 4.89 4.56 -6.96
N VAL A 10 5.17 4.22 -8.21
CA VAL A 10 5.09 5.14 -9.34
C VAL A 10 3.84 4.79 -10.14
N LEU A 11 2.86 5.69 -10.15
CA LEU A 11 1.66 5.51 -10.95
C LEU A 11 1.91 6.01 -12.36
N MET A 12 1.92 5.08 -13.32
CA MET A 12 1.92 5.43 -14.73
C MET A 12 0.49 5.49 -15.23
N THR A 13 0.15 6.56 -15.95
CA THR A 13 -1.06 6.58 -16.78
C THR A 13 -0.84 5.66 -17.98
N ALA A 14 -1.04 4.36 -17.80
CA ALA A 14 -1.18 3.46 -18.92
C ALA A 14 -2.54 3.77 -19.58
N GLY A 15 -2.57 3.92 -20.91
CA GLY A 15 -3.81 3.92 -21.66
C GLY A 15 -4.54 2.60 -21.42
N ALA A 16 -5.41 2.56 -20.43
CA ALA A 16 -6.17 1.36 -20.12
C ALA A 16 -7.10 1.05 -21.30
N SER A 17 -7.25 -0.24 -21.61
CA SER A 17 -8.27 -0.74 -22.54
C SER A 17 -9.27 -1.59 -21.73
N PRO A 18 -10.57 -1.28 -21.76
CA PRO A 18 -11.18 -0.19 -22.52
C PRO A 18 -10.72 1.17 -21.99
N ARG A 19 -10.69 2.18 -22.87
CA ARG A 19 -10.35 3.56 -22.49
C ARG A 19 -11.08 3.90 -21.20
N PRO A 20 -10.39 4.43 -20.18
CA PRO A 20 -11.09 4.99 -19.03
C PRO A 20 -12.18 5.92 -19.59
N THR A 21 -13.42 5.77 -19.13
CA THR A 21 -14.49 6.73 -19.43
C THR A 21 -13.92 8.13 -19.20
N GLU A 22 -14.17 9.09 -20.10
CA GLU A 22 -13.67 10.46 -19.89
C GLU A 22 -14.02 10.91 -18.46
N GLY A 23 -12.99 11.22 -17.66
CA GLY A 23 -13.12 11.55 -16.22
C GLY A 23 -12.82 10.41 -15.22
N ALA A 24 -12.51 9.19 -15.67
CA ALA A 24 -12.07 8.11 -14.79
C ALA A 24 -10.61 8.30 -14.35
N HIS A 25 -10.42 8.98 -13.22
CA HIS A 25 -9.15 9.09 -12.54
C HIS A 25 -8.82 7.75 -11.86
N PHE A 26 -7.80 7.04 -12.34
CA PHE A 26 -7.24 5.89 -11.63
C PHE A 26 -6.19 6.38 -10.64
N GLY A 27 -6.53 6.37 -9.35
CA GLY A 27 -5.68 6.92 -8.29
C GLY A 27 -5.24 5.89 -7.26
N ILE A 28 -4.48 6.35 -6.26
CA ILE A 28 -4.11 5.54 -5.08
C ILE A 28 -5.33 4.84 -4.44
N PRO A 29 -6.52 5.46 -4.31
CA PRO A 29 -7.69 4.77 -3.76
C PRO A 29 -8.09 3.50 -4.53
N ASP A 30 -8.03 3.51 -5.86
CA ASP A 30 -8.36 2.34 -6.68
C ASP A 30 -7.33 1.23 -6.52
N VAL A 31 -6.04 1.59 -6.51
CA VAL A 31 -4.93 0.67 -6.27
C VAL A 31 -5.10 0.00 -4.91
N MET A 32 -5.33 0.78 -3.86
CA MET A 32 -5.47 0.26 -2.50
C MET A 32 -6.73 -0.59 -2.32
N ARG A 33 -7.84 -0.23 -2.98
CA ARG A 33 -9.07 -1.05 -2.99
C ARG A 33 -8.79 -2.44 -3.56
N VAL A 34 -8.17 -2.51 -4.74
CA VAL A 34 -7.86 -3.79 -5.39
C VAL A 34 -6.82 -4.56 -4.58
N PHE A 35 -5.74 -3.90 -4.14
CA PHE A 35 -4.68 -4.52 -3.36
C PHE A 35 -5.22 -5.17 -2.08
N LYS A 36 -5.93 -4.41 -1.24
CA LYS A 36 -6.47 -4.93 0.04
C LYS A 36 -7.49 -6.05 -0.17
N SER A 37 -8.37 -5.91 -1.16
CA SER A 37 -9.37 -6.95 -1.48
C SER A 37 -8.72 -8.25 -1.94
N GLN A 38 -7.83 -8.19 -2.93
CA GLN A 38 -7.22 -9.36 -3.53
C GLN A 38 -6.29 -10.10 -2.55
N THR A 39 -5.51 -9.35 -1.76
CA THR A 39 -4.62 -9.94 -0.74
C THR A 39 -5.42 -10.55 0.40
N THR A 40 -6.48 -9.90 0.90
CA THR A 40 -7.36 -10.46 1.95
C THR A 40 -8.00 -11.76 1.48
N ARG A 41 -8.53 -11.79 0.25
CA ARG A 41 -9.13 -13.01 -0.31
C ARG A 41 -8.13 -14.15 -0.39
N ARG A 42 -6.94 -13.92 -0.95
CA ARG A 42 -5.89 -14.94 -1.09
C ARG A 42 -5.41 -15.44 0.28
N TRP A 43 -5.19 -14.53 1.22
CA TRP A 43 -4.78 -14.89 2.58
C TRP A 43 -5.83 -15.74 3.29
N ASN A 44 -7.09 -15.33 3.24
CA ASN A 44 -8.18 -16.08 3.87
C ASN A 44 -8.39 -17.46 3.25
N GLN A 45 -8.20 -17.60 1.93
CA GLN A 45 -8.20 -18.91 1.27
C GLN A 45 -7.05 -19.79 1.77
N TYR A 46 -5.85 -19.23 1.87
CA TYR A 46 -4.67 -19.94 2.36
C TYR A 46 -4.79 -20.37 3.83
N ARG A 47 -5.40 -19.53 4.67
CA ARG A 47 -5.53 -19.76 6.12
C ARG A 47 -6.83 -20.44 6.56
N GLY A 48 -7.79 -20.64 5.65
CA GLY A 48 -9.14 -21.12 5.99
C GLY A 48 -9.93 -20.15 6.88
N THR A 49 -9.72 -18.84 6.71
CA THR A 49 -10.32 -17.77 7.53
C THR A 49 -11.25 -16.86 6.73
N GLN A 50 -12.08 -17.43 5.87
CA GLN A 50 -13.01 -16.69 5.01
C GLN A 50 -13.84 -15.67 5.80
N GLY A 51 -13.93 -14.45 5.27
CA GLY A 51 -14.66 -13.34 5.90
C GLY A 51 -13.88 -12.57 6.97
N ARG A 52 -12.69 -13.01 7.39
CA ARG A 52 -11.87 -12.24 8.35
C ARG A 52 -11.17 -11.05 7.67
N PRO A 53 -11.20 -9.84 8.26
CA PRO A 53 -10.42 -8.72 7.75
C PRO A 53 -8.92 -9.00 7.95
N LEU A 54 -8.12 -8.72 6.92
CA LEU A 54 -6.65 -8.77 7.00
C LEU A 54 -6.05 -7.39 7.31
N TRP A 55 -6.61 -6.34 6.72
CA TRP A 55 -6.08 -4.98 6.80
C TRP A 55 -6.92 -4.10 7.74
N GLN A 56 -6.27 -3.16 8.40
CA GLN A 56 -6.96 -2.04 9.05
C GLN A 56 -7.78 -1.21 8.05
N ALA A 57 -8.83 -0.56 8.55
CA ALA A 57 -9.61 0.43 7.79
C ALA A 57 -8.72 1.66 7.50
N SER A 58 -8.78 2.18 6.28
CA SER A 58 -7.92 3.26 5.77
C SER A 58 -6.43 2.91 5.59
N TYR A 59 -5.68 3.82 5.00
CA TYR A 59 -4.24 3.76 4.78
C TYR A 59 -3.67 5.18 4.84
N HIS A 60 -2.36 5.30 5.07
CA HIS A 60 -1.65 6.57 4.95
C HIS A 60 -1.00 6.64 3.56
N ASP A 61 -1.14 7.78 2.88
CA ASP A 61 -0.46 8.07 1.62
C ASP A 61 0.26 9.42 1.68
N HIS A 62 1.38 9.50 0.96
CA HIS A 62 2.20 10.70 0.80
C HIS A 62 2.66 10.81 -0.65
N ILE A 63 2.54 12.01 -1.23
CA ILE A 63 3.00 12.29 -2.61
C ILE A 63 4.43 12.80 -2.53
N ILE A 64 5.37 12.02 -3.07
CA ILE A 64 6.77 12.41 -3.19
C ILE A 64 6.92 13.44 -4.32
N ARG A 65 7.42 14.63 -3.99
CA ARG A 65 7.44 15.78 -4.92
C ARG A 65 8.83 16.13 -5.49
N ASP A 66 9.88 15.65 -4.83
CA ASP A 66 11.27 15.92 -5.22
C ASP A 66 12.21 14.81 -4.74
N GLU A 67 13.49 14.95 -5.11
CA GLU A 67 14.54 13.97 -4.80
C GLU A 67 14.85 13.87 -3.31
N ASN A 68 14.85 14.98 -2.57
CA ASN A 68 15.11 14.95 -1.13
C ASN A 68 13.98 14.22 -0.39
N ASP A 69 12.74 14.47 -0.79
CA ASP A 69 11.56 13.77 -0.26
C ASP A 69 11.62 12.28 -0.57
N LEU A 70 12.04 11.91 -1.79
CA LEU A 70 12.27 10.52 -2.17
C LEU A 70 13.33 9.85 -1.28
N LEU A 71 14.50 10.47 -1.13
CA LEU A 71 15.60 9.92 -0.33
C LEU A 71 15.22 9.73 1.13
N ASN A 72 14.47 10.68 1.70
CA ASN A 72 13.97 10.57 3.07
C ASN A 72 13.03 9.36 3.24
N HIS A 73 12.04 9.22 2.37
CA HIS A 73 11.07 8.11 2.44
C HIS A 73 11.72 6.77 2.11
N TRP A 74 12.65 6.74 1.15
CA TRP A 74 13.43 5.55 0.81
C TRP A 74 14.24 5.08 2.02
N SER A 75 15.02 5.98 2.62
CA SER A 75 15.83 5.69 3.80
C SER A 75 14.95 5.21 4.96
N TYR A 76 13.80 5.85 5.19
CA TYR A 76 12.86 5.40 6.20
C TYR A 76 12.40 3.96 5.95
N ILE A 77 11.98 3.61 4.74
CA ILE A 77 11.50 2.25 4.40
C ILE A 77 12.62 1.22 4.57
N GLU A 78 13.84 1.54 4.16
CA GLU A 78 15.00 0.66 4.26
C GLU A 78 15.37 0.35 5.72
N HIS A 79 15.38 1.38 6.58
CA HIS A 79 15.85 1.24 7.96
C HIS A 79 14.75 0.85 8.95
N ASN A 80 13.46 1.04 8.63
CA ASN A 80 12.38 0.78 9.57
C ASN A 80 12.35 -0.69 10.07
N PRO A 81 12.56 -1.73 9.24
CA PRO A 81 12.60 -3.11 9.74
C PRO A 81 13.63 -3.35 10.86
N ALA A 82 14.79 -2.69 10.81
CA ALA A 82 15.82 -2.78 11.84
C ALA A 82 15.42 -2.00 13.11
N ARG A 83 14.68 -0.90 12.94
CA ARG A 83 14.16 -0.06 14.02
C ARG A 83 12.82 -0.53 14.57
N TRP A 84 12.31 -1.67 14.11
CA TRP A 84 11.02 -2.21 14.52
C TRP A 84 10.89 -2.34 16.04
N ALA A 85 11.99 -2.68 16.72
CA ALA A 85 12.02 -2.79 18.17
C ALA A 85 11.62 -1.49 18.91
N GLU A 86 11.83 -0.34 18.27
CA GLU A 86 11.60 1.01 18.79
C GLU A 86 10.27 1.61 18.30
N ASP A 87 9.49 0.87 17.51
CA ASP A 87 8.24 1.37 16.93
C ASP A 87 7.17 1.57 18.00
N GLU A 88 6.42 2.68 17.92
CA GLU A 88 5.35 3.01 18.88
C GLU A 88 4.26 1.94 18.93
N TYR A 89 4.07 1.20 17.84
CA TYR A 89 3.11 0.11 17.71
C TYR A 89 3.77 -1.27 17.80
N HIS A 90 5.00 -1.35 18.31
CA HIS A 90 5.61 -2.62 18.67
C HIS A 90 4.90 -3.19 19.90
N VAL A 91 4.19 -4.31 19.71
CA VAL A 91 3.46 -5.05 20.76
C VAL A 91 4.12 -6.41 20.95
#